data_AF-A0A5D4TSE4-F1
#
_entry.id   AF-A0A5D4TSE4-F1
#
_cell.length_a   1.000
_cell.length_b   1.000
_cell.length_c   1.000
_cell.angle_alpha   90.00
_cell.angle_beta   90.00
_cell.angle_gamma   90.00
#
_symmetry.space_group_name_H-M   'P 1'
#
loop_
_entity.id
_entity.type
_entity.pdbx_description
1 polymer ?
#
loop_
_entity_poly.entity_id
_entity_poly.type
_entity_poly.pdbx_seq_one_letter_code
_entity_poly.pdbx_strand_id
1 'polypeptide(L)'
;MHIKVHKRGPSLYKERRNFMSIKYWSQVGVGFLAFGFTALFSWYEGSALLDDPWEWKYSTPFSEMIHGSISTKEQIVDLDFFVYAAKFSPLFPSMMMMSASYLLVLLGYRFLKHRGFPLFLILFGVMYLLMSAFIVSSPTTGGNILFWLFVLMGLFLIILATLFHFSSSLGIKKQSKQA
;
A
#
# COMPACT_ATOMS: atom_id res chain seq x y z
N MET A 1 31.38 -26.89 35.53
CA MET A 1 31.03 -27.16 34.12
C MET A 1 31.02 -25.83 33.37
N HIS A 2 32.13 -25.46 32.71
CA HIS A 2 32.25 -24.18 31.99
C HIS A 2 31.57 -24.30 30.62
N ILE A 3 30.43 -23.63 30.43
CA ILE A 3 29.79 -23.50 29.13
C ILE A 3 30.61 -22.52 28.29
N LYS A 4 31.36 -23.05 27.31
CA LYS A 4 32.05 -22.24 26.30
C LYS A 4 30.99 -21.56 25.43
N VAL A 5 30.68 -20.30 25.71
CA VAL A 5 29.85 -19.47 24.83
C VAL A 5 30.67 -19.21 23.57
N HIS A 6 30.39 -19.98 22.51
CA HIS A 6 30.99 -19.78 21.20
C HIS A 6 30.51 -18.44 20.63
N LYS A 7 31.27 -17.37 20.88
CA LYS A 7 31.03 -16.05 20.29
C LYS A 7 31.15 -16.19 18.78
N ARG A 8 30.02 -16.04 18.06
CA ARG A 8 29.98 -16.14 16.59
C ARG A 8 30.97 -15.13 15.99
N GLY A 9 31.85 -15.61 15.11
CA GLY A 9 32.88 -14.78 14.48
C GLY A 9 32.33 -13.69 13.55
N PRO A 10 33.13 -12.65 13.26
CA PRO A 10 32.71 -11.50 12.45
C PRO A 10 32.26 -11.84 11.02
N SER A 11 32.74 -12.96 10.44
CA SER A 11 32.34 -13.44 9.12
C SER A 11 30.87 -13.88 9.08
N LEU A 12 30.43 -14.69 10.06
CA LEU A 12 29.04 -15.16 10.16
C LEU A 12 28.05 -14.02 10.39
N TYR A 13 28.45 -12.98 11.12
CA TYR A 13 27.60 -11.81 11.33
C TYR A 13 27.44 -10.99 10.03
N LYS A 14 28.52 -10.80 9.27
CA LYS A 14 28.49 -10.15 7.95
C LYS A 14 27.61 -10.90 6.96
N GLU A 15 27.75 -12.22 6.90
CA GLU A 15 26.95 -13.10 6.04
C GLU A 15 25.46 -13.05 6.40
N ARG A 16 25.11 -13.15 7.69
CA ARG A 16 23.71 -13.04 8.14
C ARG A 16 23.10 -11.68 7.78
N ARG A 17 23.86 -10.59 7.96
CA ARG A 17 23.41 -9.24 7.60
C ARG A 17 23.12 -9.13 6.09
N ASN A 18 24.03 -9.64 5.26
CA ASN A 18 23.89 -9.61 3.81
C ASN A 18 22.67 -10.41 3.36
N PHE A 19 22.46 -11.61 3.93
CA PHE A 19 21.31 -12.45 3.63
C PHE A 19 19.97 -11.77 3.98
N MET A 20 19.88 -11.12 5.14
CA MET A 20 18.68 -10.35 5.52
C MET A 20 18.43 -9.17 4.58
N SER A 21 19.48 -8.51 4.09
CA SER A 21 19.39 -7.43 3.11
C SER A 21 18.90 -7.94 1.75
N ILE A 22 19.42 -9.08 1.26
CA ILE A 22 19.03 -9.67 -0.02
C ILE A 22 17.55 -10.01 -0.04
N LYS A 23 17.04 -10.65 1.03
CA LYS A 23 15.62 -10.97 1.15
C LYS A 23 14.72 -9.74 1.08
N TYR A 24 15.10 -8.67 1.78
CA TYR A 24 14.35 -7.42 1.74
C TYR A 24 14.31 -6.83 0.33
N TRP A 25 15.47 -6.71 -0.33
CA TRP A 25 15.52 -6.15 -1.69
C TRP A 25 14.80 -7.03 -2.71
N SER A 26 14.81 -8.36 -2.55
CA SER A 26 13.99 -9.25 -3.40
C SER A 26 12.49 -9.00 -3.22
N GLN A 27 12.02 -8.78 -1.98
CA GLN A 27 10.61 -8.47 -1.71
C GLN A 27 10.20 -7.11 -2.30
N VAL A 28 11.07 -6.11 -2.17
CA VAL A 28 10.87 -4.80 -2.79
C VAL A 28 10.81 -4.92 -4.31
N GLY A 29 11.73 -5.67 -4.93
CA GLY A 29 11.74 -5.92 -6.37
C GLY A 29 10.46 -6.59 -6.87
N VAL A 30 10.01 -7.67 -6.21
CA VAL A 30 8.75 -8.35 -6.54
C VAL A 30 7.55 -7.40 -6.37
N GLY A 31 7.53 -6.60 -5.30
CA GLY A 31 6.48 -5.62 -5.05
C GLY A 31 6.41 -4.56 -6.16
N PHE A 32 7.54 -4.04 -6.62
CA PHE A 32 7.58 -3.07 -7.73
C PHE A 32 7.17 -3.69 -9.07
N LEU A 33 7.54 -4.95 -9.33
CA LEU A 33 7.07 -5.66 -10.53
C LEU A 33 5.56 -5.84 -10.52
N ALA A 34 4.98 -6.28 -9.39
CA ALA A 34 3.55 -6.43 -9.23
C ALA A 34 2.82 -5.08 -9.36
N PHE A 35 3.34 -4.03 -8.73
CA PHE A 35 2.80 -2.67 -8.85
C PHE A 35 2.87 -2.16 -10.28
N GLY A 36 4.02 -2.25 -10.94
CA GLY A 36 4.18 -1.80 -12.32
C GLY A 36 3.26 -2.55 -13.29
N PHE A 37 3.17 -3.87 -13.18
CA PHE A 37 2.28 -4.68 -14.01
C PHE A 37 0.82 -4.30 -13.81
N THR A 38 0.36 -4.23 -12.56
CA THR A 38 -1.04 -3.90 -12.26
C THR A 38 -1.38 -2.45 -12.60
N ALA A 39 -0.43 -1.52 -12.44
CA ALA A 39 -0.59 -0.12 -12.87
C ALA A 39 -0.72 0.00 -14.40
N LEU A 40 0.10 -0.72 -15.18
CA LEU A 40 0.02 -0.71 -16.63
C LEU A 40 -1.33 -1.24 -17.13
N PHE A 41 -1.83 -2.34 -16.56
CA PHE A 41 -3.14 -2.88 -16.93
C PHE A 41 -4.28 -1.98 -16.50
N SER A 42 -4.20 -1.38 -15.30
CA SER A 42 -5.18 -0.40 -14.84
C SER A 42 -5.21 0.84 -15.73
N TRP A 43 -4.05 1.31 -16.19
CA TRP A 43 -3.94 2.43 -17.12
C TRP A 43 -4.50 2.07 -18.50
N TYR A 44 -4.18 0.88 -19.00
CA TYR A 44 -4.72 0.36 -20.26
C TYR A 44 -6.24 0.22 -20.24
N GLU A 45 -6.81 -0.44 -19.23
CA GLU A 45 -8.27 -0.56 -19.10
C GLU A 45 -8.94 0.81 -18.89
N GLY A 46 -8.25 1.70 -18.20
CA GLY A 46 -8.69 3.06 -17.97
C GLY A 46 -8.74 3.93 -19.23
N SER A 47 -7.88 3.65 -20.21
CA SER A 47 -7.79 4.41 -21.46
C SER A 47 -9.08 4.33 -22.29
N ALA A 48 -9.96 3.35 -22.03
CA ALA A 48 -11.31 3.28 -22.59
C ALA A 48 -12.15 4.54 -22.28
N LEU A 49 -11.78 5.33 -21.28
CA LEU A 49 -12.34 6.66 -21.02
C LEU A 49 -12.33 7.57 -22.26
N LEU A 50 -11.31 7.44 -23.11
CA LEU A 50 -11.21 8.24 -24.33
C LEU A 50 -12.34 7.91 -25.33
N ASP A 51 -12.92 6.73 -25.25
CA ASP A 51 -13.97 6.26 -26.15
C ASP A 51 -15.39 6.46 -25.56
N ASP A 52 -15.49 6.97 -24.34
CA ASP A 52 -16.77 7.24 -23.65
C ASP A 52 -16.90 8.71 -23.20
N PRO A 53 -17.25 9.64 -24.13
CA PRO A 53 -17.40 11.06 -23.81
C PRO A 53 -18.46 11.39 -22.75
N TRP A 54 -19.45 10.53 -22.56
CA TRP A 54 -20.49 10.73 -21.55
C TRP A 54 -19.93 10.62 -20.14
N GLU A 55 -18.87 9.85 -19.97
CA GLU A 55 -18.23 9.61 -18.69
C GLU A 55 -17.19 10.67 -18.32
N TRP A 56 -16.82 11.58 -19.22
CA TRP A 56 -15.81 12.60 -18.94
C TRP A 56 -16.19 13.45 -17.72
N LYS A 57 -17.43 13.92 -17.65
CA LYS A 57 -17.94 14.72 -16.53
C LYS A 57 -17.85 14.02 -15.16
N TYR A 58 -17.80 12.69 -15.13
CA TYR A 58 -17.86 11.91 -13.87
C TYR A 58 -16.54 11.21 -13.55
N SER A 59 -15.67 11.03 -14.54
CA SER A 59 -14.47 10.21 -14.46
C SER A 59 -13.20 10.99 -14.79
N THR A 60 -13.27 12.32 -15.00
CA THR A 60 -12.09 13.19 -15.25
C THR A 60 -11.76 14.22 -14.16
N PRO A 61 -11.78 13.86 -12.86
CA PRO A 61 -11.58 14.84 -11.79
C PRO A 61 -10.22 15.56 -11.86
N PHE A 62 -9.17 14.90 -12.37
CA PHE A 62 -7.85 15.51 -12.49
C PHE A 62 -7.77 16.45 -13.68
N SER A 63 -8.33 16.07 -14.82
CA SER A 63 -8.43 16.98 -15.96
C SER A 63 -9.30 18.19 -15.65
N GLU A 64 -10.44 17.99 -14.97
CA GLU A 64 -11.30 19.11 -14.56
C GLU A 64 -10.58 20.09 -13.63
N MET A 65 -9.70 19.59 -12.75
CA MET A 65 -8.88 20.44 -11.90
C MET A 65 -7.87 21.30 -12.68
N ILE A 66 -7.36 20.80 -13.80
CA ILE A 66 -6.32 21.46 -14.61
C ILE A 66 -6.93 22.37 -15.69
N HIS A 67 -7.94 21.87 -16.39
CA HIS A 67 -8.51 22.47 -17.61
C HIS A 67 -9.93 23.00 -17.42
N GLY A 68 -10.60 22.72 -16.29
CA GLY A 68 -12.01 23.02 -16.11
C GLY A 68 -12.90 22.07 -16.93
N SER A 69 -13.94 22.59 -17.58
CA SER A 69 -14.87 21.75 -18.35
C SER A 69 -14.17 21.06 -19.53
N ILE A 70 -14.19 19.73 -19.55
CA ILE A 70 -13.59 18.92 -20.60
C ILE A 70 -14.49 18.88 -21.83
N SER A 71 -13.96 19.29 -22.97
CA SER A 71 -14.68 19.29 -24.27
C SER A 71 -13.97 18.45 -25.33
N THR A 72 -12.71 18.06 -25.10
CA THR A 72 -11.86 17.38 -26.08
C THR A 72 -11.02 16.29 -25.40
N LYS A 73 -10.62 15.26 -26.17
CA LYS A 73 -9.85 14.12 -25.65
C LYS A 73 -8.46 14.53 -25.17
N GLU A 74 -7.87 15.53 -25.83
CA GLU A 74 -6.50 16.01 -25.58
C GLU A 74 -6.37 16.70 -24.21
N GLN A 75 -7.48 17.10 -23.61
CA GLN A 75 -7.52 17.68 -22.27
C GLN A 75 -7.48 16.61 -21.16
N ILE A 76 -7.71 15.35 -21.52
CA ILE A 76 -7.76 14.24 -20.56
C ILE A 76 -6.36 13.82 -20.17
N VAL A 77 -6.05 13.87 -18.88
CA VAL A 77 -4.77 13.43 -18.33
C VAL A 77 -4.82 11.95 -17.97
N ASP A 78 -3.68 11.28 -18.10
CA ASP A 78 -3.54 9.84 -17.84
C ASP A 78 -4.00 9.40 -16.45
N LEU A 79 -3.98 10.30 -15.47
CA LEU A 79 -4.41 9.99 -14.10
C LEU A 79 -5.91 9.67 -14.03
N ASP A 80 -6.72 10.26 -14.92
CA ASP A 80 -8.15 9.99 -15.01
C ASP A 80 -8.46 8.59 -15.53
N PHE A 81 -7.53 7.97 -16.27
CA PHE A 81 -7.69 6.57 -16.69
C PHE A 81 -7.77 5.65 -15.47
N PHE A 82 -6.98 5.90 -14.43
CA PHE A 82 -7.06 5.11 -13.20
C PHE A 82 -8.40 5.30 -12.46
N VAL A 83 -9.00 6.49 -12.55
CA VAL A 83 -10.33 6.78 -11.97
C VAL A 83 -11.41 6.01 -12.73
N TYR A 84 -11.36 6.05 -14.07
CA TYR A 84 -12.29 5.31 -14.92
C TYR A 84 -12.16 3.78 -14.70
N ALA A 85 -10.93 3.26 -14.69
CA ALA A 85 -10.67 1.85 -14.40
C ALA A 85 -11.18 1.46 -13.01
N ALA A 86 -10.93 2.28 -11.98
CA ALA A 86 -11.45 2.05 -10.63
C ALA A 86 -12.98 1.95 -10.57
N LYS A 87 -13.69 2.67 -11.44
CA LYS A 87 -15.15 2.68 -11.51
C LYS A 87 -15.73 1.47 -12.24
N PHE A 88 -15.14 1.09 -13.38
CA PHE A 88 -15.71 0.11 -14.32
C PHE A 88 -14.97 -1.23 -14.36
N SER A 89 -13.65 -1.23 -14.14
CA SER A 89 -12.79 -2.42 -14.15
C SER A 89 -11.86 -2.44 -12.92
N PRO A 90 -12.41 -2.60 -11.71
CA PRO A 90 -11.70 -2.33 -10.45
C PRO A 90 -10.60 -3.34 -10.11
N LEU A 91 -10.46 -4.44 -10.85
CA LEU A 91 -9.55 -5.54 -10.53
C LEU A 91 -8.08 -5.09 -10.50
N PHE A 92 -7.60 -4.49 -11.59
CA PHE A 92 -6.22 -4.00 -11.66
C PHE A 92 -5.96 -2.78 -10.76
N PRO A 93 -6.85 -1.77 -10.66
CA PRO A 93 -6.76 -0.72 -9.64
C PRO A 93 -6.65 -1.27 -8.22
N SER A 94 -7.43 -2.30 -7.87
CA SER A 94 -7.41 -2.93 -6.56
C SER A 94 -6.05 -3.59 -6.27
N MET A 95 -5.52 -4.38 -7.21
CA MET A 95 -4.21 -5.01 -7.06
C MET A 95 -3.06 -3.99 -7.03
N MET A 96 -3.19 -2.90 -7.78
CA MET A 96 -2.26 -1.77 -7.75
C MET A 96 -2.22 -1.12 -6.36
N MET A 97 -3.39 -0.85 -5.76
CA MET A 97 -3.46 -0.30 -4.39
C MET A 97 -2.90 -1.25 -3.34
N MET A 98 -3.17 -2.57 -3.46
CA MET A 98 -2.62 -3.57 -2.54
C MET A 98 -1.09 -3.67 -2.63
N SER A 99 -0.53 -3.69 -3.84
CA SER A 99 0.93 -3.74 -4.06
C SER A 99 1.63 -2.45 -3.62
N ALA A 100 1.03 -1.29 -3.89
CA ALA A 100 1.51 0.00 -3.37
C ALA A 100 1.52 0.02 -1.84
N SER A 101 0.45 -0.45 -1.20
CA SER A 101 0.37 -0.55 0.27
C SER A 101 1.45 -1.46 0.84
N TYR A 102 1.67 -2.60 0.20
CA TYR A 102 2.72 -3.53 0.59
C TYR A 102 4.11 -2.88 0.56
N LEU A 103 4.43 -2.17 -0.53
CA LEU A 103 5.68 -1.43 -0.67
C LEU A 103 5.82 -0.34 0.40
N LEU A 104 4.76 0.42 0.68
CA LEU A 104 4.75 1.44 1.74
C LEU A 104 4.95 0.84 3.14
N VAL A 105 4.36 -0.31 3.41
CA VAL A 105 4.56 -1.03 4.68
C VAL A 105 6.00 -1.53 4.80
N LEU A 106 6.59 -2.09 3.73
CA LEU A 106 8.01 -2.49 3.70
C LEU A 106 8.95 -1.30 3.90
N LEU A 107 8.63 -0.16 3.30
CA LEU A 107 9.39 1.08 3.44
C LEU A 107 9.29 1.57 4.89
N GLY A 108 8.08 1.68 5.42
CA GLY A 108 7.82 2.07 6.80
C GLY A 108 8.56 1.17 7.79
N TYR A 109 8.54 -0.14 7.59
CA TYR A 109 9.23 -1.10 8.46
C TYR A 109 10.75 -0.89 8.48
N ARG A 110 11.33 -0.51 7.34
CA ARG A 110 12.78 -0.30 7.21
C ARG A 110 13.24 1.03 7.78
N PHE A 111 12.48 2.10 7.54
CA PHE A 111 12.88 3.47 7.88
C PHE A 111 12.41 3.91 9.27
N LEU A 112 11.26 3.42 9.74
CA LEU A 112 10.73 3.80 11.04
C LEU A 112 11.31 2.92 12.14
N LYS A 113 11.74 3.56 13.24
CA LYS A 113 12.16 2.83 14.44
C LYS A 113 11.02 1.94 14.94
N HIS A 114 11.37 0.87 15.66
CA HIS A 114 10.42 -0.11 16.20
C HIS A 114 9.24 0.51 16.99
N ARG A 115 9.44 1.69 17.61
CA ARG A 115 8.39 2.44 18.31
C ARG A 115 7.47 3.25 17.38
N GLY A 116 7.97 3.74 16.25
CA GLY A 116 7.22 4.57 15.30
C GLY A 116 6.46 3.77 14.24
N PHE A 117 6.93 2.56 13.92
CA PHE A 117 6.29 1.71 12.91
C PHE A 117 4.81 1.36 13.23
N PRO A 118 4.43 0.98 14.47
CA PRO A 118 3.02 0.74 14.79
C PRO A 118 2.14 1.99 14.62
N LEU A 119 2.66 3.18 14.99
CA LEU A 119 1.93 4.43 14.81
C LEU A 119 1.70 4.72 13.32
N PHE A 120 2.71 4.51 12.48
CA PHE A 120 2.57 4.61 11.03
C PHE A 120 1.49 3.68 10.47
N LEU A 121 1.47 2.41 10.91
CA LEU A 121 0.44 1.45 10.49
C LEU A 121 -0.97 1.89 10.91
N ILE A 122 -1.14 2.46 12.11
CA ILE A 122 -2.43 3.00 12.57
C ILE A 122 -2.85 4.18 11.69
N LEU A 123 -1.98 5.16 11.49
CA LEU A 123 -2.29 6.33 10.66
C LEU A 123 -2.65 5.91 9.23
N PHE A 124 -1.92 4.95 8.68
CA PHE A 124 -2.17 4.42 7.34
C PHE A 124 -3.49 3.63 7.27
N GLY A 125 -3.81 2.83 8.29
CA GLY A 125 -5.09 2.15 8.40
C GLY A 125 -6.28 3.10 8.56
N VAL A 126 -6.14 4.15 9.38
CA VAL A 126 -7.15 5.21 9.52
C VAL A 126 -7.36 5.94 8.19
N MET A 127 -6.29 6.25 7.47
CA MET A 127 -6.38 6.85 6.13
C MET A 127 -7.22 5.97 5.17
N TYR A 128 -7.03 4.66 5.18
CA TYR A 128 -7.86 3.72 4.41
C TYR A 128 -9.34 3.74 4.82
N LEU A 129 -9.63 3.77 6.13
CA LEU A 129 -11.00 3.88 6.62
C LEU A 129 -11.65 5.23 6.23
N LEU A 130 -10.89 6.32 6.26
CA LEU A 130 -11.37 7.62 5.78
C LEU A 130 -11.70 7.57 4.28
N MET A 131 -10.82 7.00 3.45
CA MET A 131 -11.08 6.83 2.01
C MET A 131 -12.33 5.98 1.77
N SER A 132 -12.58 4.93 2.57
CA SER A 132 -13.81 4.14 2.46
C SER A 132 -15.06 4.98 2.76
N ALA A 133 -14.99 5.89 3.74
CA ALA A 133 -16.11 6.78 4.06
C ALA A 133 -16.44 7.74 2.91
N PHE A 134 -15.45 8.18 2.12
CA PHE A 134 -15.68 9.01 0.93
C PHE A 134 -16.38 8.25 -0.21
N ILE A 135 -16.21 6.94 -0.31
CA ILE A 135 -16.71 6.11 -1.44
C ILE A 135 -18.02 5.39 -1.09
N VAL A 136 -18.45 5.40 0.18
CA VAL A 136 -19.63 4.64 0.67
C VAL A 136 -20.92 4.90 -0.11
N SER A 137 -21.09 6.10 -0.67
CA SER A 137 -22.28 6.50 -1.44
C SER A 137 -22.15 6.27 -2.95
N SER A 138 -21.04 5.67 -3.42
CA SER A 138 -20.79 5.46 -4.84
C SER A 138 -21.81 4.49 -5.44
N PRO A 139 -22.53 4.86 -6.51
CA PRO A 139 -23.52 3.99 -7.16
C PRO A 139 -22.88 2.94 -8.08
N THR A 140 -21.56 2.86 -8.12
CA THR A 140 -20.81 2.07 -9.11
C THR A 140 -20.35 0.76 -8.52
N THR A 141 -20.33 -0.29 -9.34
CA THR A 141 -19.83 -1.61 -8.92
C THR A 141 -18.36 -1.52 -8.46
N GLY A 142 -17.53 -0.76 -9.18
CA GLY A 142 -16.14 -0.53 -8.80
C GLY A 142 -15.99 0.21 -7.47
N GLY A 143 -16.81 1.23 -7.23
CA GLY A 143 -16.86 1.93 -5.95
C GLY A 143 -17.19 1.01 -4.77
N ASN A 144 -18.16 0.11 -4.91
CA ASN A 144 -18.51 -0.85 -3.86
C ASN A 144 -17.38 -1.86 -3.59
N ILE A 145 -16.70 -2.35 -4.65
CA ILE A 145 -15.54 -3.25 -4.49
C ILE A 145 -14.39 -2.53 -3.75
N LEU A 146 -14.08 -1.30 -4.17
CA LEU A 146 -13.03 -0.49 -3.52
C LEU A 146 -13.38 -0.11 -2.09
N PHE A 147 -14.66 0.15 -1.80
CA PHE A 147 -15.14 0.39 -0.44
C PHE A 147 -14.77 -0.75 0.50
N TRP A 148 -15.14 -2.00 0.14
CA TRP A 148 -14.81 -3.16 0.97
C TRP A 148 -13.31 -3.41 1.05
N LEU A 149 -12.58 -3.22 -0.05
CA LEU A 149 -11.12 -3.33 -0.05
C LEU A 149 -10.48 -2.37 0.95
N PHE A 150 -10.90 -1.11 0.96
CA PHE A 150 -10.39 -0.10 1.88
C PHE A 150 -10.75 -0.37 3.33
N VAL A 151 -11.98 -0.80 3.61
CA VAL A 151 -12.38 -1.21 4.97
C VAL A 151 -11.51 -2.38 5.45
N LEU A 152 -11.39 -3.43 4.65
CA LEU A 152 -10.62 -4.62 5.02
C LEU A 152 -9.13 -4.32 5.22
N MET A 153 -8.53 -3.53 4.34
CA MET A 153 -7.13 -3.11 4.49
C MET A 153 -6.93 -2.21 5.70
N GLY A 154 -7.83 -1.25 5.94
CA GLY A 154 -7.77 -0.37 7.11
C GLY A 154 -7.78 -1.15 8.42
N LEU A 155 -8.74 -2.09 8.56
CA LEU A 155 -8.83 -2.96 9.73
C LEU A 155 -7.60 -3.87 9.86
N PHE A 156 -7.15 -4.49 8.76
CA PHE A 156 -5.97 -5.34 8.76
C PHE A 156 -4.71 -4.61 9.24
N LEU A 157 -4.46 -3.39 8.75
CA LEU A 157 -3.33 -2.57 9.16
C LEU A 157 -3.38 -2.19 10.64
N ILE A 158 -4.56 -1.85 11.16
CA ILE A 158 -4.75 -1.54 12.59
C ILE A 158 -4.49 -2.79 13.44
N ILE A 159 -5.03 -3.94 13.06
CA ILE A 159 -4.78 -5.22 13.75
C ILE A 159 -3.27 -5.52 13.76
N LEU A 160 -2.59 -5.42 12.63
CA LEU A 160 -1.14 -5.59 12.56
C LEU A 160 -0.41 -4.63 13.50
N ALA A 161 -0.81 -3.35 13.54
CA ALA A 161 -0.21 -2.37 14.42
C ALA A 161 -0.32 -2.76 15.90
N THR A 162 -1.49 -3.24 16.33
CA THR A 162 -1.70 -3.68 17.73
C THR A 162 -0.83 -4.89 18.08
N LEU A 163 -0.67 -5.85 17.16
CA LEU A 163 0.21 -7.01 17.34
C LEU A 163 1.69 -6.60 17.46
N PHE A 164 2.15 -5.66 16.61
CA PHE A 164 3.51 -5.12 16.69
C PHE A 164 3.75 -4.32 17.97
N HIS A 165 2.76 -3.56 18.43
CA HIS A 165 2.86 -2.85 19.69
C HIS A 165 2.99 -3.81 20.88
N PHE A 166 2.12 -4.84 20.94
CA PHE A 166 2.13 -5.83 22.02
C PHE A 166 3.43 -6.65 22.07
N SER A 167 3.91 -7.12 20.91
CA SER A 167 5.19 -7.85 20.82
C SER A 167 6.39 -7.01 21.26
N SER A 168 6.39 -5.71 20.93
CA SER A 168 7.44 -4.78 21.41
C SER A 168 7.43 -4.62 22.93
N SER A 169 6.23 -4.52 23.53
CA SER A 169 6.02 -4.35 24.97
C SER A 169 6.46 -5.59 25.76
N LEU A 170 6.16 -6.79 25.24
CA LEU A 170 6.63 -8.06 25.82
C LEU A 170 8.15 -8.22 25.77
N GLY A 171 8.80 -7.76 24.68
CA GLY A 171 10.25 -7.78 24.56
C GLY A 171 10.97 -6.94 25.61
N ILE A 172 10.42 -5.76 25.93
CA ILE A 172 10.97 -4.86 26.96
C ILE A 172 10.79 -5.43 28.38
N LYS A 173 9.60 -5.98 28.70
CA LYS A 173 9.35 -6.62 30.01
C LYS A 173 10.26 -7.82 30.28
N LYS A 174 10.70 -8.53 29.24
CA LYS A 174 11.64 -9.65 29.38
C LYS A 174 13.05 -9.18 29.75
N GLN A 175 13.50 -8.05 29.22
CA GLN A 175 14.82 -7.50 29.54
C GLN A 175 14.87 -6.84 30.92
N SER A 176 13.78 -6.21 31.38
CA SER A 176 13.73 -5.60 32.71
C SER A 176 13.63 -6.61 33.86
N LYS A 177 13.23 -7.85 33.59
CA LYS A 177 13.23 -8.95 34.58
C LYS A 177 14.57 -9.70 34.67
N GLN A 178 15.53 -9.38 33.80
CA GLN A 178 16.84 -10.04 33.72
C GLN A 178 18.02 -9.12 34.10
N ALA A 179 17.73 -7.85 34.42
CA ALA A 179 18.67 -6.89 34.99
C ALA A 179 18.42 -6.78 36.50
#